data_AF-Q9G1A2-F1
#
_entry.id   AF-Q9G1A2-F1
#
_cell.length_a   1.000
_cell.length_b   1.000
_cell.length_c   1.000
_cell.angle_alpha   90.00
_cell.angle_beta   90.00
_cell.angle_gamma   90.00
#
_symmetry.space_group_name_H-M   'P 1'
#
loop_
_entity.id
_entity.type
_entity.pdbx_description
1 polymer ?
#
loop_
_entity_poly.entity_id
_entity_poly.type
_entity_poly.pdbx_seq_one_letter_code
_entity_poly.pdbx_strand_id
1 'polypeptide(L)'
;AFSSVANTCRNVQYGWLIRNLHANGASFFFICIYLHIARGLYYGSYLYKETWNTGIILLLTLMATAFVGYVLPWGQMSFWGATVITNLFSAIPYIGQTLVEWAWGGFSV
;
A
#
# COMPACT_ATOMS: atom_id res chain seq x y z
N ALA A 1 -4.85 7.56 16.44
CA ALA A 1 -3.81 7.17 15.45
C ALA A 1 -2.81 8.29 15.20
N PHE A 2 -3.21 9.45 14.66
CA PHE A 2 -2.26 10.54 14.33
C PHE A 2 -1.35 10.97 15.50
N SER A 3 -1.93 11.18 16.68
CA SER A 3 -1.18 11.58 17.89
C SER A 3 -0.17 10.53 18.36
N SER A 4 -0.44 9.23 18.18
CA SER A 4 0.50 8.17 18.57
C SER A 4 1.72 8.16 17.65
N VAL A 5 1.54 8.36 16.34
CA VAL A 5 2.66 8.53 15.40
C VAL A 5 3.48 9.77 15.74
N ALA A 6 2.83 10.89 16.07
CA ALA A 6 3.52 12.11 16.49
C ALA A 6 4.31 11.90 17.80
N ASN A 7 3.72 11.20 18.77
CA ASN A 7 4.37 10.82 20.02
C ASN A 7 5.60 9.94 19.77
N THR A 8 5.49 8.92 18.92
CA THR A 8 6.63 8.07 18.54
C THR A 8 7.79 8.89 17.97
N CYS A 9 7.51 9.81 17.05
CA CYS A 9 8.56 10.64 16.46
C CYS A 9 9.21 11.59 17.48
N ARG A 10 8.47 12.11 18.46
CA ARG A 10 8.94 13.16 19.37
C ARG A 10 9.53 12.64 20.68
N ASN A 11 8.97 11.56 21.20
CA ASN A 11 9.18 11.14 22.59
C ASN A 11 9.80 9.74 22.73
N VAL A 12 9.76 8.92 21.68
CA VAL A 12 10.43 7.59 21.68
C VAL A 12 11.87 7.77 21.22
N GLN A 13 12.82 7.13 21.91
CA GLN A 13 14.24 7.17 21.57
C GLN A 13 14.47 6.70 20.13
N TYR A 14 15.05 7.56 19.30
CA TYR A 14 15.23 7.35 17.86
C TYR A 14 13.94 7.03 17.08
N GLY A 15 12.75 7.31 17.64
CA GLY A 15 11.48 7.01 16.99
C GLY A 15 11.30 7.76 15.66
N TRP A 16 11.80 9.00 15.57
CA TRP A 16 11.86 9.75 14.31
C TRP A 16 12.68 9.03 13.24
N LEU A 17 13.82 8.42 13.62
CA LEU A 17 14.70 7.73 12.69
C LEU A 17 14.01 6.49 12.15
N ILE A 18 13.45 5.66 13.04
CA ILE A 18 12.72 4.43 12.68
C ILE A 18 11.53 4.78 11.76
N ARG A 19 10.75 5.80 12.11
CA ARG A 19 9.59 6.23 11.31
C ARG A 19 10.02 6.69 9.92
N ASN A 20 11.08 7.49 9.81
CA ASN A 20 11.55 7.97 8.51
C ASN A 20 12.19 6.86 7.69
N LEU A 21 12.94 5.94 8.29
CA LEU A 21 13.46 4.77 7.61
C LEU A 21 12.34 3.90 7.06
N HIS A 22 11.29 3.64 7.84
CA HIS A 22 10.15 2.85 7.38
C HIS A 22 9.40 3.55 6.22
N ALA A 23 9.11 4.85 6.36
CA ALA A 23 8.39 5.60 5.33
C ALA A 23 9.17 5.71 4.01
N ASN A 24 10.46 6.09 4.06
CA ASN A 24 11.30 6.17 2.86
C ASN A 24 11.66 4.77 2.32
N GLY A 25 11.77 3.77 3.21
CA GLY A 25 12.01 2.38 2.84
C GLY A 25 10.90 1.82 1.96
N ALA A 26 9.64 2.21 2.17
CA ALA A 26 8.54 1.84 1.28
C ALA A 26 8.75 2.36 -0.15
N SER A 27 9.13 3.63 -0.32
CA SER A 27 9.46 4.21 -1.63
C SER A 27 10.66 3.52 -2.28
N PHE A 28 11.70 3.23 -1.52
CA PHE A 28 12.86 2.48 -2.00
C PHE A 28 12.47 1.07 -2.47
N PHE A 29 11.56 0.40 -1.76
CA PHE A 29 11.02 -0.90 -2.17
C PHE A 29 10.37 -0.82 -3.55
N PHE A 30 9.56 0.21 -3.82
CA PHE A 30 8.97 0.41 -5.14
C PHE A 30 10.00 0.72 -6.23
N ILE A 31 11.05 1.49 -5.93
CA ILE A 31 12.17 1.68 -6.87
C ILE A 31 12.80 0.33 -7.22
N CYS A 32 13.11 -0.49 -6.21
CA CYS A 32 13.68 -1.82 -6.43
C CYS A 32 12.76 -2.73 -7.24
N ILE A 33 11.46 -2.77 -6.95
CA ILE A 33 10.54 -3.68 -7.64
C ILE A 33 10.32 -3.25 -9.10
N TYR A 34 10.25 -1.95 -9.40
CA TYR A 34 10.14 -1.49 -10.79
C TYR A 34 11.40 -1.78 -11.59
N LEU A 35 12.59 -1.59 -11.01
CA LEU A 35 13.84 -1.99 -11.64
C LEU A 35 13.91 -3.52 -11.84
N HIS A 36 13.45 -4.30 -10.86
CA HIS A 36 13.40 -5.75 -10.94
C HIS A 36 12.50 -6.23 -12.09
N ILE A 37 11.30 -5.65 -12.22
CA ILE A 37 10.36 -5.94 -13.32
C ILE A 37 10.96 -5.52 -14.66
N ALA A 38 11.51 -4.30 -14.76
CA ALA A 38 12.12 -3.79 -15.99
C ALA A 38 13.27 -4.70 -16.47
N ARG A 39 14.13 -5.16 -15.56
CA ARG A 39 15.17 -6.15 -15.85
C ARG A 39 14.55 -7.45 -16.37
N GLY A 40 13.51 -7.95 -15.70
CA GLY A 40 12.82 -9.18 -16.10
C GLY A 40 12.19 -9.10 -17.49
N LEU A 41 11.66 -7.94 -17.88
CA LEU A 41 11.16 -7.68 -19.24
C LEU A 41 12.31 -7.61 -20.25
N TYR A 42 13.36 -6.84 -19.96
CA TYR A 42 14.48 -6.62 -20.88
C TYR A 42 15.23 -7.93 -21.23
N TYR A 43 15.43 -8.81 -20.24
CA TYR A 43 16.14 -10.07 -20.43
C TYR A 43 15.22 -11.29 -20.65
N GLY A 44 13.91 -11.08 -20.91
CA GLY A 44 12.98 -12.19 -21.18
C GLY A 44 12.76 -13.13 -20.00
N SER A 45 13.05 -12.72 -18.76
CA SER A 45 12.89 -13.56 -17.57
C SER A 45 11.44 -13.93 -17.27
N TYR A 46 10.47 -13.20 -17.85
CA TYR A 46 9.04 -13.56 -17.79
C TYR A 46 8.71 -14.91 -18.45
N LEU A 47 9.62 -15.47 -19.26
CA LEU A 47 9.47 -16.81 -19.82
C LEU A 47 9.50 -17.91 -18.74
N TYR A 48 10.09 -17.63 -17.58
CA TYR A 48 9.96 -18.48 -16.39
C TYR A 48 8.60 -18.27 -15.71
N LYS A 49 7.55 -18.84 -16.32
CA LYS A 49 6.15 -18.52 -16.02
C LYS A 49 5.77 -18.63 -14.55
N GLU A 50 6.15 -19.72 -13.88
CA GLU A 50 5.81 -19.89 -12.46
C GLU A 50 6.45 -18.79 -11.60
N THR A 51 7.74 -18.53 -11.78
CA THR A 51 8.46 -17.46 -11.08
C THR A 51 7.89 -16.08 -11.40
N TRP A 52 7.54 -15.83 -12.66
CA TRP A 52 6.95 -14.57 -13.10
C TRP A 52 5.57 -14.34 -12.49
N ASN A 53 4.71 -15.36 -12.50
CA ASN A 53 3.37 -15.30 -11.92
C ASN A 53 3.43 -15.11 -10.39
N THR A 54 4.34 -15.80 -9.69
CA THR A 54 4.62 -15.51 -8.28
C THR A 54 5.10 -14.07 -8.10
N GLY A 55 5.95 -13.56 -9.00
CA GLY A 55 6.40 -12.17 -9.00
C GLY A 55 5.26 -11.15 -9.14
N ILE A 56 4.27 -11.41 -9.99
CA ILE A 56 3.06 -10.59 -10.11
C ILE A 56 2.26 -10.59 -8.81
N ILE A 57 2.09 -11.77 -8.19
CA ILE A 57 1.41 -11.88 -6.89
C ILE A 57 2.16 -11.05 -5.83
N LEU A 58 3.49 -11.16 -5.76
CA LEU A 58 4.31 -10.37 -4.84
C LEU A 58 4.16 -8.86 -5.07
N LEU A 59 4.08 -8.40 -6.32
CA LEU A 59 3.82 -7.00 -6.64
C LEU A 59 2.46 -6.55 -6.11
N LEU A 60 1.39 -7.32 -6.37
CA LEU A 60 0.05 -7.00 -5.91
C LEU A 60 -0.05 -6.99 -4.38
N THR A 61 0.61 -7.94 -3.70
CA THR A 61 0.70 -7.97 -2.24
C THR A 61 1.43 -6.75 -1.70
N LEU A 62 2.58 -6.37 -2.29
CA LEU A 62 3.31 -5.17 -1.90
C LEU A 62 2.46 -3.90 -2.04
N MET A 63 1.72 -3.77 -3.15
CA MET A 63 0.83 -2.63 -3.38
C MET A 63 -0.27 -2.55 -2.31
N ALA A 64 -0.91 -3.67 -1.99
CA ALA A 64 -1.91 -3.73 -0.93
C ALA A 64 -1.31 -3.37 0.44
N THR A 65 -0.15 -3.93 0.79
CA THR A 65 0.55 -3.65 2.05
C THR A 65 0.92 -2.17 2.17
N ALA A 66 1.50 -1.57 1.12
CA ALA A 66 1.88 -0.17 1.14
C ALA A 66 0.68 0.76 1.23
N PHE A 67 -0.40 0.45 0.51
CA PHE A 67 -1.65 1.20 0.56
C PHE A 67 -2.24 1.21 1.98
N VAL A 68 -2.47 0.03 2.58
CA VAL A 68 -3.02 -0.06 3.94
C VAL A 68 -2.08 0.58 4.97
N GLY A 69 -0.76 0.43 4.80
CA GLY A 69 0.25 1.09 5.64
C GLY A 69 0.16 2.62 5.60
N TYR A 70 -0.15 3.20 4.44
CA TYR A 70 -0.31 4.65 4.26
C TYR A 70 -1.55 5.22 4.96
N VAL A 71 -2.55 4.38 5.26
CA VAL A 71 -3.76 4.78 5.98
C VAL A 71 -3.50 4.95 7.48
N LEU A 72 -2.57 4.18 8.05
CA LEU A 72 -2.31 4.09 9.50
C LEU A 72 -2.03 5.43 10.22
N PRO A 73 -1.28 6.39 9.64
CA PRO A 73 -1.02 7.68 10.31
C PRO A 73 -2.25 8.55 10.47
N TRP A 74 -3.34 8.28 9.73
CA TRP A 74 -4.62 8.99 9.81
C TRP A 74 -4.50 10.51 9.58
N GLY A 75 -3.67 10.91 8.62
CA GLY A 75 -3.62 12.29 8.13
C GLY A 75 -4.67 12.56 7.04
N GLN A 76 -4.75 13.81 6.56
CA GLN A 76 -5.69 14.20 5.49
C GLN A 76 -5.57 13.31 4.25
N MET A 77 -4.35 13.14 3.72
CA MET A 77 -4.12 12.30 2.54
C MET A 77 -4.35 10.81 2.82
N SER A 78 -4.07 10.34 4.05
CA SER A 78 -4.37 8.96 4.45
C SER A 78 -5.87 8.69 4.38
N PHE A 79 -6.69 9.58 4.96
CA PHE A 79 -8.13 9.45 4.99
C PHE A 79 -8.75 9.57 3.59
N TRP A 80 -8.49 10.68 2.89
CA TRP A 80 -9.08 10.90 1.57
C TRP A 80 -8.58 9.91 0.52
N GLY A 81 -7.32 9.50 0.62
CA GLY A 81 -6.76 8.45 -0.22
C GLY A 81 -7.46 7.11 0.00
N ALA A 82 -7.70 6.72 1.25
CA ALA A 82 -8.46 5.51 1.56
C ALA A 82 -9.86 5.59 0.95
N THR A 83 -10.61 6.66 1.28
CA THR A 83 -11.99 6.88 0.81
C THR A 83 -12.10 6.77 -0.71
N VAL A 84 -11.26 7.51 -1.45
CA VAL A 84 -11.36 7.54 -2.93
C VAL A 84 -10.95 6.20 -3.54
N ILE A 85 -9.83 5.61 -3.11
CA ILE A 85 -9.29 4.40 -3.74
C ILE A 85 -10.19 3.19 -3.48
N THR A 86 -10.66 2.98 -2.24
CA THR A 86 -11.54 1.86 -1.96
C THR A 86 -12.92 2.03 -2.60
N ASN A 87 -13.39 3.27 -2.74
CA ASN A 87 -14.69 3.52 -3.37
C ASN A 87 -14.69 3.24 -4.89
N LEU A 88 -13.54 3.05 -5.53
CA LEU A 88 -13.47 2.58 -6.93
C LEU A 88 -14.18 1.23 -7.11
N PHE A 89 -14.23 0.39 -6.08
CA PHE A 89 -14.94 -0.90 -6.14
C PHE A 89 -16.47 -0.76 -6.20
N SER A 90 -17.03 0.42 -5.88
CA SER A 90 -18.47 0.69 -6.03
C SER A 90 -18.94 0.60 -7.47
N ALA A 91 -18.03 0.77 -8.43
CA ALA A 91 -18.32 0.65 -9.86
C ALA A 91 -18.56 -0.79 -10.33
N ILE A 92 -18.34 -1.81 -9.49
CA ILE A 92 -18.65 -3.20 -9.82
C ILE A 92 -20.18 -3.39 -9.85
N PRO A 93 -20.77 -3.87 -10.96
CA PRO A 93 -22.21 -4.06 -11.07
C PRO A 93 -22.76 -5.01 -9.99
N TYR A 94 -23.97 -4.70 -9.52
CA TYR A 94 -24.75 -5.47 -8.54
C TYR A 94 -24.19 -5.55 -7.12
N ILE A 95 -22.89 -5.81 -6.95
CA ILE A 95 -22.25 -6.08 -5.66
C ILE A 95 -21.32 -4.97 -5.17
N GLY A 96 -21.02 -3.97 -5.99
CA GLY A 96 -19.97 -2.98 -5.72
C GLY A 96 -20.20 -2.18 -4.44
N GLN A 97 -21.40 -1.62 -4.26
CA GLN A 97 -21.72 -0.84 -3.06
C GLN A 97 -21.61 -1.69 -1.78
N THR A 98 -22.19 -2.89 -1.80
CA THR A 98 -22.13 -3.84 -0.68
C THR A 98 -20.69 -4.22 -0.35
N LEU A 99 -19.83 -4.43 -1.36
CA LEU A 99 -18.42 -4.75 -1.16
C LEU A 99 -17.66 -3.61 -0.48
N VAL A 100 -17.90 -2.36 -0.89
CA VAL A 100 -17.24 -1.19 -0.30
C VAL A 100 -17.65 -0.99 1.15
N GLU A 101 -18.96 -1.01 1.45
CA GLU A 101 -19.47 -0.85 2.81
C GLU A 101 -19.02 -1.98 3.74
N TRP A 102 -18.96 -3.22 3.22
CA TRP A 102 -18.41 -4.35 3.94
C TRP A 102 -16.92 -4.16 4.25
N ALA A 103 -16.13 -3.71 3.27
CA ALA A 103 -14.70 -3.47 3.45
C ALA A 103 -14.42 -2.32 4.45
N TRP A 104 -15.28 -1.30 4.50
CA TRP A 104 -15.21 -0.21 5.48
C TRP A 104 -15.70 -0.62 6.86
N GLY A 105 -16.58 -1.62 6.96
CA GLY A 105 -17.29 -1.96 8.19
C GLY A 105 -18.31 -0.90 8.59
N GLY A 106 -18.82 -0.12 7.63
CA GLY A 106 -19.72 1.01 7.85
C GLY A 106 -20.01 1.79 6.56
N PHE A 107 -20.59 2.98 6.70
CA PHE A 107 -20.97 3.84 5.56
C PHE A 107 -19.84 4.74 5.04
N SER A 108 -18.73 4.80 5.76
CA SER A 108 -17.51 5.53 5.41
C SER A 108 -16.31 4.87 6.07
N VAL A 109 -15.11 5.14 5.53
CA VAL A 109 -13.82 4.87 6.20
C VAL A 109 -13.75 5.59 7.55
#